data_AF-A0A9E4KZR7-F1
#
_entry.id   AF-A0A9E4KZR7-F1
#
_cell.length_a   1.000
_cell.length_b   1.000
_cell.length_c   1.000
_cell.angle_alpha   90.00
_cell.angle_beta   90.00
_cell.angle_gamma   90.00
#
_symmetry.space_group_name_H-M   'P 1'
#
loop_
_entity.id
_entity.type
_entity.pdbx_description
1 polymer ?
#
loop_
_entity_poly.entity_id
_entity_poly.type
_entity_poly.pdbx_seq_one_letter_code
_entity_poly.pdbx_strand_id
1 'polypeptide(L)'
;QSPQQYSKDVHNMCVGVLYTIFTGMSPQKGSLRPQPSSRDAVEARYTDIRNLDFSMEPSLSEGIAELLQRGASESIETVQEFINGLQRVATQHGWQFSDYYTSAASSEARIQLRAGLERLRLGQENVRQARDLFREALIEDGISRDMEEELRRLVVVLNEMLNHRVVP
;
A
#
# COMPACT_ATOMS: atom_id res chain seq x y z
N GLN A 1 -18.94 -3.12 -25.98
CA GLN A 1 -19.32 -3.98 -24.84
C GLN A 1 -20.61 -3.43 -24.24
N SER A 2 -21.50 -4.28 -23.71
CA SER A 2 -22.75 -3.81 -23.11
C SER A 2 -22.50 -3.20 -21.71
N PRO A 3 -23.31 -2.23 -21.25
CA PRO A 3 -23.21 -1.66 -19.89
C PRO A 3 -23.21 -2.72 -18.78
N GLN A 4 -23.98 -3.80 -18.97
CA GLN A 4 -24.04 -4.94 -18.06
C GLN A 4 -22.72 -5.70 -17.94
N GLN A 5 -21.92 -5.75 -19.00
CA GLN A 5 -20.60 -6.38 -18.95
C GLN A 5 -19.60 -5.53 -18.14
N TYR A 6 -19.70 -4.20 -18.24
CA TYR A 6 -18.83 -3.29 -17.49
C TYR A 6 -19.07 -3.34 -15.99
N SER A 7 -20.34 -3.31 -15.55
CA SER A 7 -20.66 -3.42 -14.13
C SER A 7 -20.11 -4.72 -13.52
N LYS A 8 -20.21 -5.85 -14.24
CA LYS A 8 -19.59 -7.13 -13.83
C LYS A 8 -18.06 -7.09 -13.78
N ASP A 9 -17.42 -6.45 -14.74
CA ASP A 9 -15.95 -6.32 -14.74
C ASP A 9 -15.48 -5.43 -13.56
N VAL A 10 -16.18 -4.33 -13.28
CA VAL A 10 -15.91 -3.45 -12.12
C VAL A 10 -16.15 -4.18 -10.79
N HIS A 11 -17.23 -4.97 -10.71
CA HIS A 11 -17.53 -5.84 -9.58
C HIS A 11 -16.36 -6.80 -9.27
N ASN A 12 -15.94 -7.55 -10.28
CA ASN A 12 -14.83 -8.51 -10.15
C ASN A 12 -13.51 -7.80 -9.77
N MET A 13 -13.28 -6.60 -10.30
CA MET A 13 -12.11 -5.79 -9.92
C MET A 13 -12.18 -5.35 -8.45
N CYS A 14 -13.33 -4.86 -7.98
CA CYS A 14 -13.49 -4.40 -6.60
C CYS A 14 -13.37 -5.56 -5.60
N VAL A 15 -14.06 -6.66 -5.85
CA VAL A 15 -14.12 -7.82 -4.95
C VAL A 15 -12.83 -8.64 -5.05
N GLY A 16 -12.43 -9.03 -6.25
CA GLY A 16 -11.35 -10.01 -6.45
C GLY A 16 -9.94 -9.43 -6.35
N VAL A 17 -9.77 -8.14 -6.61
CA VAL A 17 -8.45 -7.51 -6.69
C VAL A 17 -8.30 -6.43 -5.63
N LEU A 18 -9.12 -5.39 -5.67
CA LEU A 18 -8.89 -4.19 -4.87
C LEU A 18 -9.17 -4.42 -3.38
N TYR A 19 -10.24 -5.13 -3.02
CA TYR A 19 -10.49 -5.49 -1.62
C TYR A 19 -9.29 -6.19 -1.01
N THR A 20 -8.72 -7.17 -1.70
CA THR A 20 -7.52 -7.90 -1.24
C THR A 20 -6.29 -6.99 -1.14
N ILE A 21 -6.10 -6.08 -2.09
CA ILE A 21 -4.99 -5.11 -2.04
C ILE A 21 -5.11 -4.20 -0.82
N PHE A 22 -6.31 -3.71 -0.52
CA PHE A 22 -6.51 -2.73 0.54
C PHE A 22 -6.60 -3.34 1.94
N THR A 23 -7.04 -4.59 2.06
CA THR A 23 -7.30 -5.23 3.36
C THR A 23 -6.34 -6.38 3.66
N GLY A 24 -5.60 -6.88 2.67
CA GLY A 24 -4.82 -8.12 2.79
C GLY A 24 -5.67 -9.38 2.91
N MET A 25 -7.00 -9.29 2.78
CA MET A 25 -7.94 -10.39 2.99
C MET A 25 -8.60 -10.86 1.69
N SER A 26 -9.03 -12.11 1.67
CA SER A 26 -9.96 -12.60 0.65
C SER A 26 -11.40 -12.28 1.07
N PRO A 27 -12.25 -11.80 0.15
CA PRO A 27 -13.68 -11.64 0.44
C PRO A 27 -14.40 -12.98 0.57
N GLN A 28 -13.82 -14.07 0.04
CA GLN A 28 -14.24 -15.44 0.36
C GLN A 28 -13.61 -15.90 1.66
N LYS A 29 -14.43 -16.39 2.60
CA LYS A 29 -13.97 -17.13 3.78
C LYS A 29 -13.43 -18.50 3.34
N GLY A 30 -12.12 -18.58 3.10
CA GLY A 30 -11.46 -19.80 2.62
C GLY A 30 -9.95 -19.64 2.48
N SER A 31 -9.25 -20.75 2.20
CA SER A 31 -7.79 -20.77 2.06
C SER A 31 -7.33 -19.88 0.89
N LEU A 32 -6.63 -18.79 1.20
CA LEU A 32 -5.90 -17.87 0.32
C LEU A 32 -4.74 -18.56 -0.43
N ARG A 33 -5.04 -19.55 -1.27
CA ARG A 33 -4.04 -20.12 -2.19
C ARG A 33 -4.27 -19.53 -3.58
N PRO A 34 -3.21 -19.17 -4.32
CA PRO A 34 -3.34 -18.84 -5.73
C PRO A 34 -4.00 -20.00 -6.46
N GLN A 35 -5.21 -19.77 -6.97
CA GLN A 35 -5.95 -20.76 -7.76
C GLN A 35 -5.98 -20.29 -9.22
N PRO A 36 -5.03 -20.73 -10.06
CA PRO A 36 -5.15 -20.53 -11.50
C PRO A 36 -6.50 -21.10 -11.96
N SER A 37 -7.22 -20.34 -12.76
CA SER A 37 -8.59 -20.69 -13.16
C SER A 37 -8.94 -19.98 -14.46
N SER A 38 -9.92 -20.54 -15.17
CA SER A 38 -10.54 -19.86 -16.30
C SER A 38 -11.25 -18.59 -15.86
N ARG A 39 -11.50 -17.69 -16.82
CA ARG A 39 -12.28 -16.46 -16.60
C ARG A 39 -13.64 -16.79 -15.97
N ASP A 40 -14.34 -17.78 -16.50
CA ASP A 40 -15.66 -18.20 -16.00
C ASP A 40 -15.61 -18.67 -14.53
N ALA A 41 -14.55 -19.37 -14.13
CA ALA A 41 -14.37 -19.81 -12.76
C ALA A 41 -14.02 -18.65 -11.81
N VAL A 42 -13.34 -17.60 -12.28
CA VAL A 42 -13.12 -16.36 -11.51
C VAL A 42 -14.44 -15.61 -11.32
N GLU A 43 -15.20 -15.44 -12.39
CA GLU A 43 -16.50 -14.76 -12.35
C GLU A 43 -17.46 -15.49 -11.40
N ALA A 44 -17.57 -16.81 -11.51
CA ALA A 44 -18.39 -17.64 -10.62
C ALA A 44 -17.99 -17.50 -9.13
N ARG A 45 -16.71 -17.30 -8.83
CA ARG A 45 -16.24 -17.15 -7.44
C ARG A 45 -16.75 -15.89 -6.77
N TYR A 46 -16.86 -14.79 -7.50
CA TYR A 46 -17.21 -13.49 -6.92
C TYR A 46 -18.64 -13.06 -7.20
N THR A 47 -19.38 -13.80 -8.04
CA THR A 47 -20.75 -13.46 -8.47
C THR A 47 -21.69 -13.14 -7.31
N ASP A 48 -21.61 -13.89 -6.21
CA ASP A 48 -22.56 -13.74 -5.09
C ASP A 48 -22.10 -12.75 -4.00
N ILE A 49 -20.93 -12.13 -4.14
CA ILE A 49 -20.34 -11.26 -3.11
C ILE A 49 -20.76 -9.82 -3.34
N ARG A 50 -21.88 -9.40 -2.74
CA ARG A 50 -22.41 -8.03 -2.88
C ARG A 50 -22.12 -7.09 -1.72
N ASN A 51 -21.62 -7.62 -0.61
CA ASN A 51 -21.27 -6.85 0.58
C ASN A 51 -19.85 -7.21 1.00
N LEU A 52 -19.02 -6.18 1.21
CA LEU A 52 -17.64 -6.32 1.66
C LEU A 52 -17.57 -6.04 3.16
N ASP A 53 -16.75 -6.82 3.86
CA ASP A 53 -16.50 -6.64 5.28
C ASP A 53 -15.17 -5.89 5.49
N PHE A 54 -15.23 -4.67 6.01
CA PHE A 54 -14.05 -3.84 6.29
C PHE A 54 -13.69 -3.80 7.78
N SER A 55 -14.39 -4.55 8.64
CA SER A 55 -14.20 -4.49 10.10
C SER A 55 -12.78 -4.84 10.56
N MET A 56 -12.05 -5.61 9.75
CA MET A 56 -10.68 -6.05 10.03
C MET A 56 -9.60 -5.05 9.56
N GLU A 57 -9.97 -4.00 8.81
CA GLU A 57 -9.05 -2.95 8.35
C GLU A 57 -9.58 -1.57 8.74
N PRO A 58 -9.56 -1.20 10.04
CA PRO A 58 -10.14 0.05 10.53
C PRO A 58 -9.39 1.30 10.07
N SER A 59 -8.16 1.16 9.57
CA SER A 59 -7.38 2.25 8.98
C SER A 59 -7.71 2.54 7.51
N LEU A 60 -8.58 1.75 6.88
CA LEU A 60 -8.96 1.99 5.49
C LEU A 60 -9.67 3.35 5.36
N SER A 61 -9.34 4.08 4.30
CA SER A 61 -10.06 5.29 3.93
C SER A 61 -11.54 4.99 3.69
N GLU A 62 -12.43 5.72 4.37
CA GLU A 62 -13.89 5.61 4.21
C GLU A 62 -14.30 5.73 2.75
N GLY A 63 -13.72 6.68 2.00
CA GLY A 63 -14.00 6.84 0.58
C GLY A 63 -13.60 5.64 -0.28
N ILE A 64 -12.52 4.93 0.07
CA ILE A 64 -12.17 3.66 -0.60
C ILE A 64 -13.18 2.58 -0.24
N ALA A 65 -13.53 2.43 1.05
CA ALA A 65 -14.51 1.45 1.49
C ALA A 65 -15.86 1.62 0.79
N GLU A 66 -16.36 2.86 0.70
CA GLU A 66 -17.59 3.20 -0.02
C GLU A 66 -17.50 2.87 -1.52
N LEU A 67 -16.41 3.26 -2.18
CA LEU A 67 -16.22 2.99 -3.61
C LEU A 67 -16.19 1.49 -3.91
N LEU A 68 -15.45 0.73 -3.11
CA LEU A 68 -15.35 -0.73 -3.26
C LEU A 68 -16.70 -1.40 -2.99
N GLN A 69 -17.43 -0.94 -1.96
CA GLN A 69 -18.76 -1.45 -1.65
C GLN A 69 -19.75 -1.18 -2.80
N ARG A 70 -19.71 0.02 -3.41
CA ARG A 70 -20.53 0.33 -4.60
C ARG A 70 -20.18 -0.54 -5.80
N GLY A 71 -18.91 -0.86 -5.99
CA GLY A 71 -18.46 -1.80 -7.02
C GLY A 71 -18.95 -3.22 -6.76
N ALA A 72 -18.89 -3.70 -5.52
CA ALA A 72 -19.39 -5.01 -5.12
C ALA A 72 -20.92 -5.14 -5.25
N SER A 73 -21.66 -4.05 -5.06
CA SER A 73 -23.12 -4.04 -5.26
C SER A 73 -23.53 -3.81 -6.73
N GLU A 74 -22.60 -3.92 -7.68
CA GLU A 74 -22.83 -3.70 -9.12
C GLU A 74 -23.45 -2.32 -9.44
N SER A 75 -23.26 -1.34 -8.54
CA SER A 75 -23.89 0.00 -8.60
C SER A 75 -23.03 1.04 -9.33
N ILE A 76 -22.04 0.58 -10.09
CA ILE A 76 -21.17 1.39 -10.93
C ILE A 76 -21.37 0.93 -12.37
N GLU A 77 -22.00 1.78 -13.17
CA GLU A 77 -22.51 1.37 -14.49
C GLU A 77 -21.47 1.53 -15.60
N THR A 78 -20.45 2.37 -15.36
CA THR A 78 -19.44 2.69 -16.36
C THR A 78 -18.03 2.75 -15.77
N VAL A 79 -17.03 2.49 -16.60
CA VAL A 79 -15.62 2.66 -16.24
C VAL A 79 -15.31 4.11 -15.85
N GLN A 80 -15.95 5.08 -16.53
CA GLN A 80 -15.73 6.49 -16.21
C GLN A 80 -16.24 6.83 -14.80
N GLU A 81 -17.39 6.28 -14.41
CA GLU A 81 -17.91 6.44 -13.04
C GLU A 81 -16.95 5.84 -12.01
N PHE A 82 -16.38 4.66 -12.29
CA PHE A 82 -15.38 4.04 -11.42
C PHE A 82 -14.13 4.90 -11.28
N ILE A 83 -13.57 5.39 -12.40
CA ILE A 83 -12.41 6.28 -12.43
C ILE A 83 -12.69 7.58 -11.66
N ASN A 84 -13.86 8.18 -11.88
CA ASN A 84 -14.30 9.37 -11.18
C ASN A 84 -14.36 9.14 -9.67
N GLY A 85 -14.86 7.98 -9.23
CA GLY A 85 -14.83 7.55 -7.84
C GLY A 85 -13.42 7.48 -7.27
N LEU A 86 -12.50 6.80 -7.96
CA LEU A 86 -11.09 6.73 -7.54
C LEU A 86 -10.44 8.12 -7.45
N GLN A 87 -10.68 8.98 -8.44
CA GLN A 87 -10.14 10.34 -8.46
C GLN A 87 -10.67 11.19 -7.31
N ARG A 88 -11.97 11.10 -6.99
CA ARG A 88 -12.57 11.78 -5.83
C ARG A 88 -11.93 11.37 -4.52
N VAL A 89 -11.68 10.08 -4.31
CA VAL A 89 -11.02 9.62 -3.09
C VAL A 89 -9.55 10.07 -3.08
N ALA A 90 -8.87 9.97 -4.21
CA ALA A 90 -7.47 10.36 -4.33
C ALA A 90 -7.24 11.87 -4.09
N THR A 91 -8.18 12.75 -4.45
CA THR A 91 -8.05 14.20 -4.18
C THR A 91 -8.10 14.53 -2.69
N GLN A 92 -8.82 13.74 -1.88
CA GLN A 92 -8.78 13.86 -0.41
C GLN A 92 -7.37 13.59 0.14
N HIS A 93 -6.62 12.70 -0.53
CA HIS A 93 -5.23 12.37 -0.23
C HIS A 93 -4.22 13.26 -0.98
N GLY A 94 -4.66 14.39 -1.54
CA GLY A 94 -3.83 15.42 -2.17
C GLY A 94 -3.35 15.09 -3.58
N TRP A 95 -3.89 14.05 -4.24
CA TRP A 95 -3.61 13.81 -5.66
C TRP A 95 -4.31 14.85 -6.53
N GLN A 96 -3.64 15.30 -7.59
CA GLN A 96 -4.18 16.31 -8.50
C GLN A 96 -4.65 15.65 -9.81
N PHE A 97 -5.84 16.06 -10.27
CA PHE A 97 -6.40 15.70 -11.57
C PHE A 97 -7.02 16.95 -12.21
N SER A 98 -6.95 17.07 -13.53
CA SER A 98 -7.41 18.27 -14.26
C SER A 98 -8.89 18.62 -13.99
N ASP A 99 -9.73 17.60 -13.83
CA ASP A 99 -11.18 17.76 -13.70
C ASP A 99 -11.67 17.78 -12.24
N TYR A 100 -10.76 17.69 -11.25
CA TYR A 100 -11.12 17.60 -9.83
C TYR A 100 -10.44 18.66 -9.00
N TYR A 101 -11.26 19.34 -8.19
CA TYR A 101 -10.73 20.21 -7.15
C TYR A 101 -9.98 19.38 -6.11
N THR A 102 -8.74 19.81 -5.82
CA THR A 102 -7.92 19.30 -4.73
C THR A 102 -7.58 20.49 -3.85
N SER A 103 -7.81 20.38 -2.54
CA SER A 103 -7.50 21.49 -1.63
C SER A 103 -5.99 21.78 -1.66
N ALA A 104 -5.63 23.07 -1.61
CA ALA A 104 -4.22 23.47 -1.59
C ALA A 104 -3.49 22.86 -0.37
N ALA A 105 -4.17 22.78 0.77
CA ALA A 105 -3.64 22.18 1.99
C ALA A 105 -3.35 20.68 1.82
N SER A 106 -4.28 19.90 1.27
CA SER A 106 -4.08 18.46 1.01
C SER A 106 -2.96 18.22 0.00
N SER A 107 -2.90 19.03 -1.05
CA SER A 107 -1.83 18.96 -2.05
C SER A 107 -0.46 19.23 -1.42
N GLU A 108 -0.34 20.30 -0.64
CA GLU A 108 0.92 20.64 0.04
C GLU A 108 1.32 19.58 1.06
N ALA A 109 0.37 19.10 1.87
CA ALA A 109 0.61 18.00 2.80
C ALA A 109 1.12 16.73 2.09
N ARG A 110 0.58 16.41 0.90
CA ARG A 110 1.06 15.29 0.09
C ARG A 110 2.49 15.51 -0.41
N ILE A 111 2.84 16.71 -0.84
CA ILE A 111 4.21 17.06 -1.26
C ILE A 111 5.18 16.83 -0.08
N GLN A 112 4.83 17.34 1.10
CA GLN A 112 5.63 17.17 2.31
C GLN A 112 5.72 15.71 2.76
N LEU A 113 4.63 14.95 2.69
CA LEU A 113 4.60 13.52 2.96
C LEU A 113 5.61 12.79 2.04
N ARG A 114 5.56 13.03 0.73
CA ARG A 114 6.48 12.41 -0.22
C ARG A 114 7.93 12.79 0.04
N ALA A 115 8.19 14.07 0.33
CA ALA A 115 9.53 14.53 0.67
C ALA A 115 10.04 13.90 1.98
N GLY A 116 9.17 13.75 2.99
CA GLY A 116 9.49 13.07 4.24
C GLY A 116 9.80 11.59 4.03
N LEU A 117 8.97 10.86 3.28
CA LEU A 117 9.20 9.46 2.93
C LEU A 117 10.52 9.27 2.18
N GLU A 118 10.85 10.17 1.25
CA GLU A 118 12.11 10.10 0.51
C GLU A 118 13.31 10.31 1.43
N ARG A 119 13.24 11.28 2.34
CA ARG A 119 14.27 11.52 3.36
C ARG A 119 14.43 10.33 4.31
N LEU A 120 13.33 9.67 4.68
CA LEU A 120 13.38 8.46 5.51
C LEU A 120 14.07 7.31 4.78
N ARG A 121 13.78 7.11 3.48
CA ARG A 121 14.46 6.09 2.65
C ARG A 121 15.94 6.38 2.53
N LEU A 122 16.31 7.62 2.22
CA LEU A 122 17.71 8.04 2.15
C LEU A 122 18.41 7.88 3.51
N GLY A 123 17.75 8.26 4.61
CA GLY A 123 18.27 8.08 5.96
C GLY A 123 18.50 6.60 6.29
N GLN A 124 17.57 5.71 5.92
CA GLN A 124 17.74 4.27 6.10
C GLN A 124 18.95 3.74 5.31
N GLU A 125 19.16 4.24 4.09
CA GLU A 125 20.32 3.88 3.28
C GLU A 125 21.63 4.39 3.90
N ASN A 126 21.67 5.64 4.35
CA ASN A 126 22.82 6.20 5.05
C ASN A 126 23.16 5.41 6.33
N VAL A 127 22.15 4.93 7.06
CA VAL A 127 22.36 4.07 8.25
C VAL A 127 22.99 2.73 7.86
N ARG A 128 22.58 2.12 6.74
CA ARG A 128 23.24 0.89 6.24
C ARG A 128 24.70 1.16 5.89
N GLN A 129 24.96 2.24 5.15
CA GLN A 129 26.32 2.62 4.76
C GLN A 129 27.20 2.91 5.97
N ALA A 130 26.70 3.64 6.97
CA ALA A 130 27.43 3.91 8.21
C ALA A 130 27.79 2.61 8.96
N ARG A 131 26.85 1.66 9.06
CA ARG A 131 27.12 0.35 9.65
C ARG A 131 28.19 -0.42 8.89
N ASP A 132 28.15 -0.38 7.57
CA ASP A 132 29.11 -1.10 6.73
C ASP A 132 30.52 -0.49 6.87
N LEU A 133 30.65 0.84 6.96
CA LEU A 133 31.91 1.51 7.32
C LEU A 133 32.44 1.08 8.70
N PHE A 134 31.58 0.95 9.71
CA PHE A 134 32.01 0.47 11.03
C PHE A 134 32.46 -0.99 11.02
N ARG A 135 31.84 -1.83 10.18
CA ARG A 135 32.28 -3.21 9.97
C ARG A 135 33.61 -3.29 9.26
N GLU A 136 33.85 -2.42 8.28
CA GLU A 136 35.12 -2.32 7.58
C GLU A 136 36.24 -1.86 8.52
N ALA A 137 35.98 -0.84 9.35
CA ALA A 137 36.92 -0.37 10.36
C ALA A 137 37.29 -1.44 11.42
N LEU A 138 36.39 -2.38 11.71
CA LEU A 138 36.66 -3.52 12.60
C LEU A 138 37.64 -4.55 12.01
N ILE A 139 37.93 -4.48 10.71
CA ILE A 139 38.90 -5.35 10.04
C ILE A 139 40.32 -4.77 10.12
N GLU A 140 40.45 -3.46 10.39
CA GLU A 140 41.74 -2.78 10.42
C GLU A 140 42.63 -3.28 11.57
N ASP A 141 43.86 -3.64 11.23
CA ASP A 141 44.87 -4.04 12.20
C ASP A 141 45.39 -2.83 12.99
N GLY A 142 45.58 -3.00 14.30
CA GLY A 142 46.21 -1.99 15.15
C GLY A 142 45.26 -0.93 15.74
N ILE A 143 43.94 -1.11 15.61
CA ILE A 143 42.98 -0.33 16.40
C ILE A 143 43.09 -0.67 17.89
N SER A 144 42.82 0.32 18.76
CA SER A 144 42.81 0.08 20.20
C SER A 144 41.61 -0.77 20.60
N ARG A 145 41.72 -1.47 21.73
CA ARG A 145 40.62 -2.27 22.29
C ARG A 145 39.35 -1.43 22.51
N ASP A 146 39.49 -0.22 23.04
CA ASP A 146 38.35 0.68 23.29
C ASP A 146 37.64 1.07 21.98
N MET A 147 38.40 1.26 20.89
CA MET A 147 37.83 1.55 19.58
C MET A 147 37.08 0.34 19.01
N GLU A 148 37.64 -0.86 19.18
CA GLU A 148 36.97 -2.09 18.76
C GLU A 148 35.65 -2.31 19.52
N GLU A 149 35.65 -2.11 20.84
CA GLU A 149 34.46 -2.24 21.67
C GLU A 149 33.38 -1.22 21.28
N GLU A 150 33.77 0.03 20.98
CA GLU A 150 32.84 1.07 20.54
C GLU A 150 32.25 0.78 19.14
N LEU A 151 33.07 0.36 18.17
CA LEU A 151 32.60 -0.02 16.84
C LEU A 151 31.62 -1.19 16.90
N ARG A 152 31.91 -2.21 17.73
CA ARG A 152 30.98 -3.34 17.96
C ARG A 152 29.66 -2.86 18.54
N ARG A 153 29.69 -1.96 19.53
CA ARG A 153 28.49 -1.37 20.13
C ARG A 153 27.65 -0.63 19.09
N LEU A 154 28.27 0.22 18.27
CA LEU A 154 27.59 0.98 17.22
C LEU A 154 26.97 0.07 16.15
N VAL A 155 27.67 -0.99 15.72
CA VAL A 155 27.12 -1.98 14.78
C VAL A 155 25.88 -2.67 15.34
N VAL A 156 25.86 -3.01 16.63
CA VAL A 156 24.68 -3.61 17.28
C VAL A 156 23.49 -2.65 17.25
N VAL A 157 23.69 -1.41 17.72
CA VAL A 157 22.64 -0.37 17.76
C VAL A 157 22.07 -0.11 16.36
N LEU A 158 22.93 0.02 15.34
CA LEU A 158 22.46 0.27 13.97
C LEU A 158 21.69 -0.93 13.39
N ASN A 159 22.07 -2.17 13.72
CA ASN A 159 21.30 -3.35 13.30
C ASN A 159 19.92 -3.39 13.96
N GLU A 160 19.82 -3.05 15.24
CA GLU A 160 18.53 -2.94 15.94
C GLU A 160 17.64 -1.90 15.27
N MET A 161 18.19 -0.72 14.96
CA MET A 161 17.46 0.32 14.23
C MET A 161 16.99 -0.15 12.85
N LEU A 162 17.84 -0.82 12.08
CA LEU A 162 17.51 -1.31 10.73
C LEU A 162 16.46 -2.43 10.72
N ASN A 163 16.36 -3.20 11.81
CA ASN A 163 15.37 -4.27 11.95
C ASN A 163 13.96 -3.72 12.20
N HIS A 164 13.84 -2.54 12.82
CA HIS A 164 12.57 -1.85 12.96
C HIS A 164 12.27 -1.09 11.67
N ARG A 165 11.62 -1.77 10.71
CA ARG A 165 11.19 -1.11 9.46
C ARG A 165 10.16 -0.01 9.78
N VAL A 166 10.57 1.25 9.62
CA VAL A 166 9.69 2.43 9.75
C VAL A 166 8.90 2.71 8.46
N VAL A 167 9.39 2.23 7.32
CA VAL A 167 8.74 2.36 6.01
C VAL A 167 8.43 0.95 5.47
N PRO A 168 7.17 0.65 5.10
CA PRO A 168 6.78 -0.64 4.51
C PRO A 168 7.55 -0.98 3.23
#